data_AF-A0A061BA39-F1
#
_entry.id   AF-A0A061BA39-F1
#
_cell.length_a   1.000
_cell.length_b   1.000
_cell.length_c   1.000
_cell.angle_alpha   90.00
_cell.angle_beta   90.00
_cell.angle_gamma   90.00
#
_symmetry.space_group_name_H-M   'P 1'
#
loop_
_entity.id
_entity.type
_entity.pdbx_description
1 polymer ?
#
loop_
_entity_poly.entity_id
_entity_poly.type
_entity_poly.pdbx_seq_one_letter_code
_entity_poly.pdbx_strand_id
1 'polypeptide(L)'
;MPLLSTTSTLAWKAGALLTSSGIVAGAFGAHALGPRLGEKAGTWTMASHYAIMNGIGLLAISQHPTYSKRIAIPLIIAGTTLFSGSIFALLLYRERMGAWTKIVGPTTPLGGLLMIGGYLSLLF
;
A
#
# COMPACT_ATOMS: atom_id res chain seq x y z
N MET A 1 -18.08 -0.41 25.09
CA MET A 1 -17.24 -0.21 23.88
C MET A 1 -17.42 -1.42 22.99
N PRO A 2 -17.81 -1.31 21.72
CA PRO A 2 -17.85 -2.49 20.87
C PRO A 2 -16.40 -2.95 20.70
N LEU A 3 -16.09 -4.15 21.19
CA LEU A 3 -14.80 -4.78 20.95
C LEU A 3 -14.75 -5.09 19.45
N LEU A 4 -14.02 -4.27 18.68
CA LEU A 4 -13.70 -4.61 17.30
C LEU A 4 -13.07 -6.00 17.29
N SER A 5 -13.44 -6.84 16.32
CA SER A 5 -12.80 -8.15 16.17
C SER A 5 -11.27 -7.98 15.98
N THR A 6 -10.49 -9.03 16.18
CA THR A 6 -9.03 -8.97 15.94
C THR A 6 -8.71 -8.49 14.52
N THR A 7 -9.47 -8.96 13.52
CA THR A 7 -9.39 -8.54 12.12
C THR A 7 -9.79 -7.06 11.94
N SER A 8 -10.86 -6.66 12.64
CA SER A 8 -11.25 -5.30 13.01
C SER A 8 -10.09 -4.34 13.26
N THR A 9 -9.41 -4.66 14.35
CA THR A 9 -8.30 -3.89 14.91
C THR A 9 -7.08 -3.90 13.99
N LEU A 10 -6.80 -5.03 13.32
CA LEU A 10 -5.71 -5.12 12.35
C LEU A 10 -5.94 -4.18 11.16
N ALA A 11 -7.13 -4.19 10.57
CA ALA A 11 -7.47 -3.33 9.45
C ALA A 11 -7.36 -1.84 9.83
N TRP A 12 -7.84 -1.46 11.01
CA TRP A 12 -7.72 -0.08 11.48
C TRP A 12 -6.26 0.35 11.63
N LYS A 13 -5.45 -0.44 12.33
CA LYS A 13 -4.03 -0.14 12.55
C LYS A 13 -3.25 -0.09 11.23
N ALA A 14 -3.46 -1.08 10.36
CA ALA A 14 -2.80 -1.14 9.07
C ALA A 14 -3.24 0.01 8.16
N GLY A 15 -4.54 0.34 8.16
CA GLY A 15 -5.08 1.47 7.41
C GLY A 15 -4.43 2.79 7.83
N ALA A 16 -4.39 3.06 9.14
CA ALA A 16 -3.73 4.25 9.68
C ALA A 16 -2.25 4.32 9.29
N LEU A 17 -1.50 3.21 9.45
CA LEU A 17 -0.08 3.14 9.12
C LEU A 17 0.19 3.34 7.63
N LEU A 18 -0.59 2.71 6.75
CA LEU A 18 -0.43 2.85 5.30
C LEU A 18 -0.78 4.25 4.83
N THR A 19 -1.87 4.84 5.34
CA THR A 19 -2.25 6.21 5.02
C THR A 19 -1.19 7.20 5.47
N SER A 20 -0.73 7.12 6.72
CA SER A 20 0.31 8.03 7.22
C SER A 20 1.62 7.86 6.45
N SER A 21 2.03 6.63 6.16
CA SER A 21 3.25 6.35 5.38
C SER A 21 3.14 6.89 3.96
N GLY A 22 1.97 6.75 3.33
CA GLY A 22 1.69 7.31 2.02
C GLY A 22 1.77 8.84 2.00
N ILE A 23 1.21 9.52 3.00
CA ILE A 23 1.30 10.98 3.15
C ILE A 23 2.75 11.43 3.32
N VAL A 24 3.51 10.79 4.21
CA VAL A 24 4.93 11.09 4.44
C VAL A 24 5.72 10.89 3.14
N ALA A 25 5.51 9.76 2.45
CA ALA A 25 6.17 9.50 1.17
C ALA A 25 5.79 10.54 0.12
N GLY A 26 4.52 10.94 0.03
CA GLY A 26 4.05 11.95 -0.92
C GLY A 26 4.71 13.31 -0.68
N ALA A 27 4.72 13.78 0.58
CA ALA A 27 5.36 15.03 0.97
C ALA A 27 6.88 15.00 0.71
N PHE A 28 7.55 13.91 1.11
CA PHE A 28 8.98 13.70 0.88
C PHE A 28 9.31 13.65 -0.62
N GLY A 29 8.45 12.99 -1.40
CA GLY A 29 8.52 12.92 -2.85
C GLY A 29 8.53 14.28 -3.51
N ALA A 30 7.53 15.11 -3.18
CA ALA A 30 7.35 16.42 -3.79
C ALA A 30 8.46 17.42 -3.41
N HIS A 31 8.92 17.41 -2.15
CA HIS A 31 9.83 18.45 -1.65
C HIS A 31 11.30 18.04 -1.68
N ALA A 32 11.62 16.77 -1.36
CA ALA A 32 13.01 16.33 -1.17
C ALA A 32 13.54 15.49 -2.35
N LEU A 33 12.68 14.72 -3.01
CA LEU A 33 13.10 13.78 -4.06
C LEU A 33 12.78 14.24 -5.48
N GLY A 34 11.80 15.12 -5.68
CA GLY A 34 11.32 15.54 -7.01
C GLY A 34 12.44 15.85 -8.01
N PRO A 35 13.38 16.78 -7.68
CA PRO A 35 14.49 17.11 -8.56
C PRO A 35 15.42 15.93 -8.88
N ARG A 36 15.53 14.95 -7.98
CA ARG A 36 16.39 13.75 -8.16
C ARG A 36 15.71 12.65 -8.95
N LEU A 37 14.38 12.57 -8.88
CA LEU A 37 13.60 11.54 -9.56
C LEU A 37 13.34 11.87 -11.03
N GLY A 38 13.34 13.15 -11.41
CA GLY A 38 13.07 13.59 -12.77
C GLY A 38 11.74 13.02 -13.28
N GLU A 39 11.76 12.35 -14.43
CA GLU A 39 10.59 11.71 -15.04
C GLU A 39 9.93 10.65 -14.14
N LYS A 40 10.66 10.08 -13.18
CA LYS A 40 10.14 9.06 -12.25
C LYS A 40 9.36 9.65 -11.07
N ALA A 41 9.29 10.98 -10.94
CA ALA A 41 8.53 11.63 -9.87
C ALA A 41 7.04 11.27 -9.92
N GLY A 42 6.48 11.08 -11.13
CA GLY A 42 5.11 10.58 -11.31
C GLY A 42 4.92 9.19 -10.73
N THR A 43 5.87 8.28 -10.96
CA THR A 43 5.85 6.90 -10.43
C THR A 43 5.90 6.87 -8.90
N TRP A 44 6.73 7.74 -8.29
CA TRP A 44 6.76 7.90 -6.84
C TRP A 44 5.42 8.39 -6.28
N THR A 45 4.86 9.43 -6.91
CA THR A 45 3.59 10.03 -6.49
C THR A 45 2.45 9.02 -6.58
N MET A 46 2.41 8.22 -7.65
CA MET A 46 1.46 7.11 -7.79
C MET A 46 1.59 6.10 -6.65
N ALA A 47 2.80 5.63 -6.31
CA ALA A 47 2.99 4.67 -5.22
C ALA A 47 2.51 5.22 -3.87
N SER A 48 2.77 6.51 -3.59
CA SER A 48 2.23 7.21 -2.42
C SER A 48 0.69 7.23 -2.45
N HIS A 49 0.09 7.60 -3.58
CA HIS A 49 -1.36 7.64 -3.73
C HIS A 49 -2.01 6.27 -3.47
N TYR A 50 -1.45 5.19 -4.02
CA TYR A 50 -1.96 3.84 -3.78
C TYR A 50 -1.87 3.45 -2.30
N ALA A 51 -0.82 3.84 -1.58
CA ALA A 51 -0.71 3.60 -0.14
C ALA A 51 -1.78 4.37 0.65
N ILE A 52 -2.01 5.64 0.30
CA ILE A 52 -3.03 6.48 0.93
C ILE A 52 -4.43 5.89 0.71
N MET A 53 -4.79 5.64 -0.55
CA MET A 53 -6.13 5.20 -0.92
C MET A 53 -6.47 3.84 -0.32
N ASN A 54 -5.52 2.89 -0.33
CA ASN A 54 -5.75 1.58 0.29
C ASN A 54 -5.75 1.65 1.81
N GLY A 55 -4.95 2.53 2.42
CA GLY A 55 -5.01 2.76 3.86
C GLY A 55 -6.38 3.32 4.29
N ILE A 56 -6.93 4.29 3.54
CA ILE A 56 -8.27 4.83 3.75
C ILE A 56 -9.33 3.74 3.52
N GLY A 57 -9.17 2.92 2.46
CA GLY A 57 -10.03 1.78 2.19
C GLY A 57 -10.07 0.79 3.35
N LEU A 58 -8.93 0.45 3.97
CA LEU A 58 -8.86 -0.40 5.15
C LEU A 58 -9.51 0.22 6.38
N LEU A 59 -9.35 1.53 6.61
CA LEU A 59 -10.05 2.25 7.66
C LEU A 59 -11.57 2.13 7.46
N ALA A 60 -12.07 2.35 6.24
CA ALA A 60 -13.49 2.21 5.93
C ALA A 60 -14.00 0.77 6.13
N ILE A 61 -13.28 -0.23 5.59
CA ILE A 61 -13.65 -1.65 5.72
C ILE A 61 -13.69 -2.07 7.19
N SER A 62 -12.77 -1.58 8.02
CA SER A 62 -12.70 -1.93 9.45
C SER A 62 -13.96 -1.54 10.22
N GLN A 63 -14.67 -0.49 9.79
CA GLN A 63 -15.89 0.00 10.44
C GLN A 63 -17.14 -0.76 9.97
N HIS A 64 -17.05 -1.54 8.90
CA HIS A 64 -18.20 -2.26 8.38
C HIS A 64 -18.46 -3.55 9.19
N PRO A 65 -19.67 -3.78 9.74
CA PRO A 65 -19.94 -4.91 10.65
C PRO A 65 -19.75 -6.28 9.98
N THR A 66 -20.13 -6.41 8.71
CA THR A 66 -20.04 -7.68 7.94
C THR A 66 -18.69 -7.89 7.25
N TYR A 67 -18.18 -6.88 6.54
CA TYR A 67 -17.02 -7.03 5.66
C TYR A 67 -15.67 -6.95 6.39
N SER A 68 -15.65 -6.48 7.64
CA SER A 68 -14.41 -6.32 8.44
C SER A 68 -13.73 -7.62 8.89
N LYS A 69 -14.29 -8.78 8.53
CA LYS A 69 -13.75 -10.12 8.86
C LYS A 69 -13.27 -10.90 7.64
N ARG A 70 -13.18 -10.26 6.46
CA ARG A 70 -12.93 -10.95 5.19
C ARG A 70 -11.46 -11.00 4.80
N ILE A 71 -11.18 -11.92 3.87
CA ILE A 71 -9.88 -12.08 3.21
C ILE A 71 -9.39 -10.79 2.51
N ALA A 72 -10.31 -9.85 2.23
CA ALA A 72 -10.00 -8.51 1.74
C ALA A 72 -8.89 -7.81 2.53
N ILE A 73 -8.91 -7.88 3.86
CA ILE A 73 -7.97 -7.14 4.72
C ILE A 73 -6.52 -7.59 4.50
N PRO A 74 -6.16 -8.87 4.69
CA PRO A 74 -4.78 -9.32 4.45
C PRO A 74 -4.36 -9.14 2.99
N LEU A 75 -5.27 -9.30 2.01
CA LEU A 75 -4.96 -9.09 0.60
C LEU A 75 -4.63 -7.63 0.28
N ILE A 76 -5.40 -6.67 0.78
CA ILE A 76 -5.16 -5.24 0.56
C ILE A 76 -3.86 -4.81 1.27
N ILE A 77 -3.62 -5.29 2.50
CA ILE A 77 -2.38 -4.98 3.25
C ILE A 77 -1.15 -5.50 2.49
N ALA A 78 -1.15 -6.78 2.13
CA ALA A 78 -0.04 -7.40 1.40
C ALA A 78 0.13 -6.76 0.01
N GLY A 79 -0.97 -6.55 -0.71
CA GLY A 79 -0.98 -5.96 -2.03
C GLY A 79 -0.43 -4.54 -2.05
N THR A 80 -0.87 -3.69 -1.13
CA THR A 80 -0.39 -2.31 -1.00
C THR A 80 1.09 -2.26 -0.63
N THR A 81 1.52 -3.11 0.32
CA THR A 81 2.91 -3.17 0.75
C THR A 81 3.83 -3.61 -0.38
N LEU A 82 3.44 -4.65 -1.12
CA LEU A 82 4.20 -5.14 -2.27
C LEU A 82 4.20 -4.13 -3.41
N PHE A 83 3.05 -3.52 -3.75
CA PHE A 83 2.94 -2.56 -4.84
C PHE A 83 3.71 -1.26 -4.55
N SER A 84 3.32 -0.52 -3.52
CA SER A 84 3.92 0.78 -3.21
C SER A 84 5.33 0.64 -2.65
N GLY A 85 5.56 -0.34 -1.77
CA GLY A 85 6.87 -0.57 -1.16
C GLY A 85 7.94 -0.96 -2.17
N SER A 86 7.62 -1.81 -3.15
CA SER A 86 8.57 -2.17 -4.22
C SER A 86 8.93 -0.98 -5.09
N ILE A 87 7.97 -0.14 -5.47
CA ILE A 87 8.23 1.08 -6.24
C ILE A 87 9.17 2.01 -5.46
N PHE A 88 8.89 2.27 -4.18
CA PHE A 88 9.77 3.10 -3.35
C PHE A 88 11.17 2.50 -3.24
N ALA A 89 11.28 1.19 -3.01
CA ALA A 89 12.56 0.51 -2.94
C ALA A 89 13.35 0.63 -4.25
N LEU A 90 12.71 0.36 -5.39
CA LEU A 90 13.34 0.45 -6.71
C LEU A 90 13.76 1.88 -7.06
N LEU A 91 12.99 2.89 -6.65
CA LEU A 91 13.37 4.28 -6.91
C LEU A 91 14.52 4.76 -6.02
N LEU A 92 14.65 4.25 -4.80
CA LEU A 92 15.69 4.69 -3.85
C LEU A 92 16.98 3.86 -3.90
N TYR A 93 16.87 2.55 -4.14
CA TYR A 93 17.97 1.61 -3.86
C TYR A 93 18.30 0.66 -5.02
N ARG A 94 17.78 0.88 -6.23
CA ARG A 94 17.99 -0.03 -7.37
C ARG A 94 19.46 -0.38 -7.62
N GLU A 95 20.35 0.60 -7.57
CA GLU A 95 21.79 0.37 -7.77
C GLU A 95 22.43 -0.46 -6.66
N ARG A 96 21.93 -0.34 -5.42
CA ARG A 96 22.42 -1.10 -4.25
C ARG A 96 21.84 -2.51 -4.17
N MET A 97 20.69 -2.75 -4.80
CA MET A 97 19.99 -4.03 -4.75
C MET A 97 20.62 -5.11 -5.63
N GLY A 98 21.35 -4.75 -6.68
CA GLY A 98 21.97 -5.72 -7.59
C GLY A 98 20.96 -6.77 -8.10
N ALA A 99 21.23 -8.05 -7.84
CA ALA A 99 20.38 -9.16 -8.26
C ALA A 99 18.97 -9.15 -7.65
N TRP A 100 18.79 -8.54 -6.48
CA TRP A 100 17.47 -8.44 -5.82
C TRP A 100 16.44 -7.66 -6.65
N THR A 101 16.89 -6.79 -7.55
CA THR A 101 16.01 -6.07 -8.49
C THR A 101 15.15 -7.03 -9.32
N LYS A 102 15.65 -8.23 -9.64
CA LYS A 102 14.91 -9.26 -10.39
C LYS A 102 13.75 -9.87 -9.60
N ILE A 103 13.80 -9.78 -8.26
CA ILE A 103 12.76 -10.26 -7.35
C ILE A 103 11.82 -9.10 -7.00
N VAL A 104 12.36 -7.92 -6.71
CA VAL A 104 11.58 -6.74 -6.30
C VAL A 104 10.81 -6.11 -7.46
N GLY A 105 11.27 -6.24 -8.71
CA GLY A 105 10.53 -5.75 -9.88
C GLY A 105 9.16 -6.43 -10.05
N PRO A 106 9.09 -7.76 -10.10
CA PRO A 106 7.82 -8.49 -10.26
C PRO A 106 6.85 -8.39 -9.07
N THR A 107 7.27 -7.90 -7.89
CA THR A 107 6.34 -7.76 -6.76
C THR A 107 5.35 -6.63 -6.96
N THR A 108 5.64 -5.61 -7.79
CA THR A 108 4.69 -4.56 -8.12
C THR A 108 3.40 -5.10 -8.77
N PRO A 109 3.44 -5.82 -9.91
CA PRO A 109 2.21 -6.35 -10.52
C PRO A 109 1.49 -7.38 -9.62
N LEU A 110 2.24 -8.21 -8.88
CA LEU A 110 1.63 -9.13 -7.90
C LEU A 110 0.88 -8.37 -6.81
N GLY A 111 1.47 -7.28 -6.30
CA GLY A 111 0.82 -6.40 -5.33
C GLY A 111 -0.48 -5.81 -5.88
N GLY A 112 -0.47 -5.40 -7.16
CA GLY A 112 -1.66 -4.95 -7.89
C GLY A 112 -2.78 -5.99 -7.90
N LEU A 113 -2.44 -7.23 -8.27
CA LEU A 113 -3.41 -8.34 -8.29
C LEU A 113 -4.01 -8.63 -6.92
N LEU A 114 -3.20 -8.59 -5.86
CA LEU A 114 -3.69 -8.80 -4.49
C LEU A 114 -4.63 -7.68 -4.05
N MET A 115 -4.34 -6.41 -4.37
CA MET A 115 -5.26 -5.31 -4.10
C MET A 115 -6.60 -5.51 -4.82
N ILE A 116 -6.56 -5.83 -6.13
CA ILE A 116 -7.77 -6.10 -6.93
C ILE A 116 -8.58 -7.24 -6.32
N GLY A 117 -7.95 -8.39 -6.06
CA GLY A 117 -8.61 -9.55 -5.45
C GLY A 117 -9.19 -9.23 -4.06
N GLY A 118 -8.47 -8.41 -3.28
CA GLY A 118 -8.93 -7.93 -1.98
C GLY A 118 -10.25 -7.17 -2.06
N TYR A 119 -10.34 -6.16 -2.94
CA TYR A 119 -11.60 -5.42 -3.13
C TYR A 119 -12.69 -6.26 -3.79
N LEU A 120 -12.37 -7.10 -4.78
CA LEU A 120 -13.37 -7.98 -5.41
C LEU A 120 -13.97 -8.97 -4.41
N SER A 121 -13.20 -9.43 -3.42
CA SER A 121 -13.71 -10.30 -2.36
C SER A 121 -14.76 -9.63 -1.45
N LEU A 122 -14.91 -8.30 -1.51
CA LEU A 122 -15.97 -7.58 -0.82
C LEU A 122 -17.32 -7.68 -1.52
N LEU A 123 -17.37 -8.12 -2.79
CA LEU A 123 -18.62 -8.26 -3.56
C LEU A 123 -19.52 -9.42 -3.09
N PHE A 124 -18.95 -10.45 -2.43
CA PHE A 124 -19.64 -11.73 -2.14
C PHE A 124 -19.56 -12.08 -0.67
#